data_AF-H1SCP1-F1
#
_entry.id   AF-H1SCP1-F1
#
_cell.length_a   1.000
_cell.length_b   1.000
_cell.length_c   1.000
_cell.angle_alpha   90.00
_cell.angle_beta   90.00
_cell.angle_gamma   90.00
#
_symmetry.space_group_name_H-M   'P 1'
#
loop_
_entity.id
_entity.type
_entity.pdbx_description
1 polymer ?
#
loop_
_entity_poly.entity_id
_entity_poly.type
_entity_poly.pdbx_seq_one_letter_code
_entity_poly.pdbx_strand_id
1 'polypeptide(L)'
;MLRKWITLLAAASLTALALPASADGPGPWPQRPVRVVVPYAPGGASDVLARLLGSKLQKVWKQPVVVENRTGAGGNIGTRRLTRAARRPMWM
;
A
#
# COMPACT_ATOMS: atom_id res chain seq x y z
N MET A 1 -46.59 -18.84 -24.43
CA MET A 1 -45.80 -17.64 -24.05
C MET A 1 -44.77 -17.93 -22.95
N LEU A 2 -45.08 -18.73 -21.93
CA LEU A 2 -44.21 -19.04 -20.77
C LEU A 2 -42.82 -19.65 -21.10
N ARG A 3 -42.69 -20.49 -22.15
CA ARG A 3 -41.41 -21.10 -22.56
C ARG A 3 -40.35 -20.08 -23.01
N LYS A 4 -40.75 -18.96 -23.63
CA LYS A 4 -39.82 -17.89 -24.06
C LYS A 4 -39.21 -17.14 -22.87
N TRP A 5 -39.97 -16.99 -21.80
CA TRP A 5 -39.50 -16.34 -20.57
C TRP A 5 -38.52 -17.23 -19.81
N ILE A 6 -38.75 -18.55 -19.79
CA ILE A 6 -37.84 -19.53 -19.18
C ILE A 6 -36.48 -19.54 -19.90
N THR A 7 -36.48 -19.49 -21.25
CA THR A 7 -35.23 -19.42 -22.01
C THR A 7 -34.49 -18.09 -21.85
N LEU A 8 -35.20 -16.97 -21.68
CA LEU A 8 -34.57 -15.67 -21.41
C LEU A 8 -33.95 -15.62 -20.01
N LEU A 9 -34.61 -16.19 -19.00
CA LEU A 9 -34.08 -16.32 -17.64
C LEU A 9 -32.86 -17.25 -17.57
N ALA A 10 -32.85 -18.34 -18.34
CA ALA A 10 -31.71 -19.26 -18.40
C ALA A 10 -30.50 -18.66 -19.14
N ALA A 11 -30.73 -17.80 -20.14
CA ALA A 11 -29.64 -17.10 -20.82
C ALA A 11 -29.01 -15.99 -19.94
N ALA A 12 -29.82 -15.35 -19.09
CA ALA A 12 -29.36 -14.33 -18.15
C ALA A 12 -28.54 -14.90 -16.97
N SER A 13 -28.77 -16.17 -16.60
CA SER A 13 -27.98 -16.81 -15.54
C SER A 13 -26.61 -17.28 -16.00
N LEU A 14 -26.44 -17.64 -17.28
CA LEU A 14 -25.12 -18.04 -17.82
C LEU A 14 -24.14 -16.86 -17.96
N THR A 15 -24.61 -15.64 -18.23
CA THR A 15 -23.75 -14.46 -18.31
C THR A 15 -23.28 -13.95 -16.95
N ALA A 16 -23.96 -14.28 -15.86
CA ALA A 16 -23.57 -13.89 -14.50
C ALA A 16 -22.33 -14.66 -13.98
N LEU A 17 -22.00 -15.83 -14.53
CA LEU A 17 -20.81 -16.61 -14.13
C LEU A 17 -19.52 -16.21 -14.88
N ALA A 18 -19.59 -15.35 -15.90
CA ALA A 18 -18.44 -14.96 -16.71
C ALA A 18 -17.72 -13.69 -16.19
N LEU A 19 -18.20 -13.08 -15.11
CA LEU A 19 -17.45 -12.00 -14.48
C LEU A 19 -16.25 -12.61 -13.76
N PRO A 20 -15.01 -12.18 -14.08
CA PRO A 20 -13.87 -12.58 -13.28
C PRO A 20 -14.14 -12.13 -11.85
N ALA A 21 -14.24 -13.10 -10.95
CA ALA A 21 -14.22 -12.85 -9.52
C ALA A 21 -12.82 -12.29 -9.21
N SER A 22 -12.67 -10.98 -9.30
CA SER A 22 -11.54 -10.27 -8.72
C SER A 22 -11.61 -10.47 -7.20
N ALA A 23 -11.11 -11.60 -6.73
CA ALA A 23 -10.65 -11.76 -5.36
C ALA A 23 -9.34 -10.98 -5.21
N ASP A 24 -9.38 -9.66 -5.49
CA ASP A 24 -8.28 -8.74 -5.27
C ASP A 24 -8.30 -8.35 -3.78
N GLY A 25 -8.06 -9.34 -2.92
CA GLY A 25 -7.50 -9.03 -1.61
C GLY A 25 -6.16 -8.33 -1.85
N PRO A 26 -5.81 -7.29 -1.06
CA PRO A 26 -4.54 -6.63 -1.24
C PRO A 26 -3.42 -7.69 -1.16
N GLY A 27 -2.70 -7.88 -2.27
CA GLY A 27 -1.51 -8.75 -2.32
C GLY A 27 -0.51 -8.38 -1.22
N PRO A 28 0.48 -9.24 -0.95
CA PRO A 28 1.38 -9.08 0.20
C PRO A 28 1.98 -7.67 0.20
N TRP A 29 1.85 -6.98 1.34
CA TRP A 29 2.45 -5.67 1.52
C TRP A 29 3.99 -5.78 1.38
N PRO A 30 4.68 -4.81 0.77
CA PRO A 30 4.17 -3.57 0.18
C PRO A 30 3.83 -3.69 -1.32
N GLN A 31 2.75 -3.05 -1.73
CA GLN A 31 2.35 -2.96 -3.15
C GLN A 31 2.83 -1.67 -3.83
N ARG A 32 3.46 -0.77 -3.08
CA ARG A 32 3.93 0.53 -3.55
C ARG A 32 5.22 0.92 -2.83
N PRO A 33 6.00 1.86 -3.36
CA PRO A 33 7.18 2.39 -2.68
C PRO A 33 6.89 2.80 -1.23
N VAL A 34 7.75 2.36 -0.33
CA VAL A 34 7.68 2.68 1.11
C VAL A 34 8.52 3.91 1.38
N ARG A 35 7.98 4.88 2.10
CA ARG A 35 8.72 6.08 2.54
C ARG A 35 9.03 5.99 4.02
N VAL A 36 10.31 6.07 4.36
CA VAL A 36 10.81 6.11 5.74
C VAL A 36 11.11 7.56 6.09
N VAL A 37 10.39 8.11 7.06
CA VAL A 37 10.60 9.49 7.52
C VAL A 37 11.60 9.46 8.66
N VAL A 38 12.73 10.16 8.49
CA VAL A 38 13.74 10.36 9.54
C VAL A 38 13.56 11.77 10.10
N PRO A 39 13.16 11.94 11.37
CA PRO A 39 12.84 13.24 11.95
C PRO A 39 14.08 14.07 12.36
N TYR A 40 15.24 13.74 11.80
CA TYR A 40 16.54 14.31 12.12
C TYR A 40 17.32 14.67 10.85
N ALA A 41 18.39 15.45 11.02
CA ALA A 41 19.21 15.94 9.91
C ALA A 41 19.84 14.76 9.13
N PRO A 42 20.04 14.91 7.80
CA PRO A 42 20.78 13.93 7.01
C PRO A 42 22.19 13.69 7.55
N GLY A 43 22.71 12.48 7.40
CA GLY A 43 24.06 12.11 7.84
C GLY A 43 24.22 11.80 9.35
N GLY A 44 23.20 12.06 10.18
CA GLY A 44 23.18 11.61 11.57
C GLY A 44 22.98 10.09 11.70
N ALA A 45 23.20 9.54 12.90
CA ALA A 45 23.08 8.10 13.16
C ALA A 45 21.74 7.49 12.71
N SER A 46 20.62 8.20 12.94
CA SER A 46 19.29 7.76 12.50
C SER A 46 19.13 7.70 10.97
N ASP A 47 19.73 8.63 10.24
CA ASP A 47 19.68 8.66 8.77
C ASP A 47 20.51 7.52 8.17
N VAL A 48 21.73 7.32 8.70
CA VAL A 48 22.61 6.23 8.28
C VAL A 48 21.94 4.87 8.51
N LEU A 49 21.36 4.66 9.69
CA LEU A 49 20.65 3.43 10.01
C LEU A 49 19.43 3.23 9.11
N ALA A 50 18.64 4.27 8.86
CA ALA A 50 17.46 4.20 7.99
C ALA A 50 17.83 3.83 6.54
N ARG A 51 18.93 4.37 6.01
CA ARG A 51 19.43 4.03 4.66
C ARG A 51 19.94 2.60 4.58
N LEU A 52 20.68 2.15 5.60
CA LEU A 52 21.16 0.76 5.67
C LEU A 52 19.99 -0.23 5.71
N LEU A 53 18.99 0.05 6.55
CA LEU A 53 17.80 -0.78 6.66
C LEU A 53 16.97 -0.74 5.37
N GLY A 54 16.77 0.45 4.79
CA GLY A 54 16.04 0.62 3.54
C GLY A 54 16.63 -0.18 2.39
N SER A 55 17.96 -0.22 2.25
CA SER A 55 18.64 -1.04 1.24
C SER A 55 18.36 -2.54 1.41
N LYS A 56 18.35 -3.04 2.65
CA LYS A 56 18.02 -4.45 2.94
C LYS A 56 16.55 -4.75 2.66
N LEU A 57 15.65 -3.87 3.10
CA LEU A 57 14.21 -4.03 2.91
C LEU A 57 13.82 -3.99 1.43
N GLN A 58 14.45 -3.14 0.62
CA GLN A 58 14.24 -3.11 -0.82
C GLN A 58 14.59 -4.46 -1.48
N LYS A 59 15.63 -5.17 -1.01
CA LYS A 59 15.98 -6.50 -1.53
C LYS A 59 14.94 -7.56 -1.21
N VAL A 60 14.32 -7.47 -0.02
CA VAL A 60 13.30 -8.41 0.47
C VAL A 60 11.95 -8.14 -0.16
N TRP A 61 11.48 -6.89 -0.11
CA TRP A 61 10.16 -6.49 -0.56
C TRP A 61 10.06 -6.29 -2.07
N LYS A 62 11.20 -6.18 -2.79
CA LYS A 62 11.25 -5.84 -4.22
C LYS A 62 10.51 -4.53 -4.55
N GLN A 63 10.27 -3.70 -3.54
CA GLN A 63 9.70 -2.37 -3.68
C GLN A 63 10.72 -1.32 -3.27
N PRO A 64 10.72 -0.13 -3.90
CA PRO A 64 11.59 0.96 -3.50
C PRO A 64 11.34 1.38 -2.04
N VAL A 65 12.42 1.61 -1.28
CA VAL A 65 12.36 2.19 0.07
C VAL A 65 13.09 3.53 0.04
N VAL A 66 12.34 4.62 0.21
CA VAL A 66 12.84 6.00 0.08
C VAL A 66 12.97 6.63 1.46
N VAL A 67 14.16 7.11 1.80
CA VAL A 67 14.43 7.81 3.06
C VAL A 67 14.20 9.32 2.86
N GLU A 68 13.27 9.90 3.61
CA GLU A 68 12.99 11.34 3.65
C GLU A 68 13.36 11.94 5.01
N ASN A 69 14.30 12.88 5.05
CA ASN A 69 14.62 13.63 6.26
C ASN A 69 13.62 14.78 6.46
N ARG A 70 12.95 14.83 7.61
CA ARG A 70 11.97 15.88 7.97
C ARG A 70 12.30 16.43 9.36
N THR A 71 13.16 17.43 9.40
CA THR A 71 13.68 18.03 10.62
C THR A 71 12.71 19.06 11.23
N GLY A 72 12.97 19.42 12.49
CA GLY A 72 12.37 20.56 13.18
C GLY A 72 11.51 20.19 14.40
N ALA A 73 11.40 21.13 15.35
CA ALA A 73 10.70 20.97 16.63
C ALA A 73 11.06 19.68 17.38
N GLY A 74 12.35 19.33 17.43
CA GLY A 74 12.84 18.10 18.08
C GLY A 74 12.36 16.79 17.43
N GLY A 75 11.85 16.84 16.19
CA GLY A 75 11.31 15.70 15.46
C GLY A 75 9.77 15.67 15.39
N ASN A 76 9.09 16.54 16.13
CA ASN A 76 7.62 16.61 16.14
C ASN A 76 7.01 16.92 14.77
N ILE A 77 7.72 17.62 13.89
CA ILE A 77 7.24 17.91 12.52
C ILE A 77 7.18 16.61 11.69
N GLY A 78 8.23 15.78 11.74
CA GLY A 78 8.27 14.47 11.08
C GLY A 78 7.18 13.54 11.61
N THR A 79 7.03 13.47 12.94
CA THR A 79 6.02 12.64 13.60
C THR A 79 4.59 13.06 13.23
N ARG A 80 4.31 14.38 13.20
CA ARG A 80 3.00 14.91 12.79
C ARG A 80 2.64 14.58 11.34
N ARG A 81 3.64 14.45 10.46
CA ARG A 81 3.42 14.02 9.08
C ARG A 81 2.99 12.54 9.00
N LEU A 82 3.61 11.69 9.81
CA LEU A 82 3.27 10.27 9.90
C LEU A 82 1.85 10.06 10.43
N THR A 83 1.45 10.77 11.49
CA THR A 83 0.09 10.65 12.06
C THR A 83 -1.01 11.05 11.08
N ARG A 84 -0.76 12.07 10.24
CA ARG A 84 -1.68 12.45 9.15
C ARG A 84 -1.74 11.40 8.04
N ALA A 85 -0.63 10.71 7.75
CA ALA A 85 -0.57 9.67 6.72
C ALA A 85 -1.26 8.36 7.15
N ALA A 86 -1.17 8.00 8.44
CA ALA A 86 -1.76 6.78 9.00
C ALA A 86 -3.30 6.78 9.01
N ARG A 87 -3.96 7.93 8.78
CA ARG A 87 -5.42 8.03 8.70
C ARG A 87 -6.03 7.28 7.50
N ARG A 88 -5.19 6.84 6.54
CA ARG A 88 -5.53 5.79 5.56
C ARG A 88 -4.83 4.51 6.03
N PRO A 89 -5.53 3.49 6.56
CA PRO A 89 -4.89 2.25 6.96
C PRO A 89 -4.16 1.67 5.75
N MET A 90 -2.85 1.53 5.86
CA MET A 90 -1.98 1.03 4.79
C MET A 90 -1.90 -0.51 4.79
N TRP A 91 -2.58 -1.16 5.74
CA TRP A 91 -2.48 -2.58 6.08
C TRP A 91 -3.84 -3.31 6.11
N MET A 92 -4.91 -2.67 5.65
CA MET A 92 -6.21 -3.30 5.39
C MET A 92 -6.40 -3.53 3.89
#